data_AF-A0A2V6KFB1-F1
#
_entry.id   AF-A0A2V6KFB1-F1
#
_cell.length_a   1.000
_cell.length_b   1.000
_cell.length_c   1.000
_cell.angle_alpha   90.00
_cell.angle_beta   90.00
_cell.angle_gamma   90.00
#
_symmetry.space_group_name_H-M   'P 1'
#
loop_
_entity.id
_entity.type
_entity.pdbx_description
1 polymer ?
#
loop_
_entity_poly.entity_id
_entity_poly.type
_entity_poly.pdbx_seq_one_letter_code
_entity_poly.pdbx_strand_id
1 'polypeptide(L)'
;MRAAVRPLLHYFITPSLQFQIIDESDDYAVVVKPPFLLIHPTKPDGTRTLWQELRGLFAFELAAGGQISIVNRLDRETSGLVLVAKKADTARRFGILMQRRQLKKEYLAIVWGWPAWESTLVDAALDRQRKHQHSAIWLKQMIHPSGAPAQTEFRVEKRFVRSLGTAQPERVLTHVEGGAPHEDARGSEKFSLIRAIPHTGRTHQIRVHLASIGHPIVGDKIYGPDEQLYLRFIETGWTCEL
;
A
#
# COMPACT_ATOMS: atom_id res chain seq x y z
N MET A 1 21.09 43.56 -18.78
CA MET A 1 20.77 43.00 -17.44
C MET A 1 20.49 41.52 -17.59
N ARG A 2 21.37 40.65 -17.10
CA ARG A 2 21.18 39.19 -17.11
C ARG A 2 20.31 38.82 -15.89
N ALA A 3 19.15 38.24 -16.14
CA ALA A 3 18.32 37.66 -15.08
C ALA A 3 19.02 36.39 -14.57
N ALA A 4 19.33 36.37 -13.28
CA ALA A 4 19.95 35.23 -12.62
C ALA A 4 18.94 34.07 -12.52
N VAL A 5 19.26 32.96 -13.17
CA VAL A 5 18.60 31.68 -12.95
C VAL A 5 19.01 31.20 -11.55
N ARG A 6 18.07 31.21 -10.60
CA ARG A 6 18.28 30.62 -9.27
C ARG A 6 18.38 29.09 -9.43
N PRO A 7 19.38 28.43 -8.84
CA PRO A 7 19.52 26.98 -8.94
C PRO A 7 18.40 26.28 -8.18
N LEU A 8 17.87 25.22 -8.79
CA LEU A 8 16.92 24.28 -8.22
C LEU A 8 17.54 23.62 -6.98
N LEU A 9 17.20 24.12 -5.79
CA LEU A 9 17.48 23.46 -4.54
C LEU A 9 16.81 22.08 -4.53
N HIS A 10 17.59 21.06 -4.17
CA HIS A 10 17.13 19.69 -3.91
C HIS A 10 15.84 19.70 -3.08
N TYR A 11 14.71 19.42 -3.72
CA TYR A 11 13.45 19.19 -3.03
C TYR A 11 13.49 17.75 -2.49
N PHE A 12 14.09 17.55 -1.33
CA PHE A 12 13.71 16.41 -0.49
C PHE A 12 12.25 16.67 -0.09
N ILE A 13 11.29 16.11 -0.82
CA ILE A 13 9.89 16.13 -0.41
C ILE A 13 9.85 15.22 0.82
N THR A 14 9.99 15.76 2.03
CA THR A 14 9.58 15.00 3.21
C THR A 14 8.06 14.83 3.08
N PRO A 15 7.53 13.62 2.85
CA PRO A 15 6.10 13.46 2.72
C PRO A 15 5.44 13.89 4.03
N SER A 16 4.42 14.74 3.96
CA SER A 16 3.65 15.12 5.14
C SER A 16 3.09 13.86 5.81
N LEU A 17 3.35 13.69 7.10
CA LEU A 17 2.77 12.61 7.92
C LEU A 17 1.36 12.95 8.43
N GLN A 18 0.81 14.07 7.97
CA GLN A 18 -0.57 14.48 8.23
C GLN A 18 -1.46 14.06 7.07
N PHE A 19 -2.69 13.66 7.39
CA PHE A 19 -3.71 13.44 6.38
C PHE A 19 -4.32 14.75 5.94
N GLN A 20 -4.99 14.73 4.78
CA GLN A 20 -5.67 15.89 4.22
C GLN A 20 -7.10 15.50 3.87
N ILE A 21 -8.07 16.36 4.17
CA ILE A 21 -9.43 16.23 3.62
C ILE A 21 -9.43 16.94 2.27
N ILE A 22 -9.79 16.23 1.22
CA ILE A 22 -9.83 16.77 -0.16
C ILE A 22 -11.25 17.03 -0.66
N ASP A 23 -12.24 16.47 0.03
CA ASP A 23 -13.65 16.67 -0.25
C ASP A 23 -14.46 16.37 1.01
N GLU A 24 -15.51 17.14 1.25
CA GLU A 24 -16.35 17.02 2.43
C GLU A 24 -17.78 17.51 2.16
N SER A 25 -18.74 16.82 2.75
CA SER A 25 -20.14 17.22 2.85
C SER A 25 -20.68 16.94 4.26
N ASP A 26 -21.97 17.19 4.47
CA ASP A 26 -22.67 16.81 5.70
C ASP A 26 -22.71 15.27 5.92
N ASP A 27 -22.61 14.49 4.84
CA ASP A 27 -22.80 13.04 4.88
C ASP A 27 -21.48 12.25 4.83
N TYR A 28 -20.43 12.81 4.23
CA TYR A 28 -19.17 12.11 4.00
C TYR A 28 -17.96 13.04 3.94
N ALA A 29 -16.77 12.45 4.05
CA ALA A 29 -15.50 13.09 3.74
C ALA A 29 -14.60 12.14 2.93
N VAL A 30 -13.74 12.71 2.08
CA VAL A 30 -12.68 12.00 1.36
C VAL A 30 -11.34 12.47 1.88
N VAL A 31 -10.56 11.53 2.38
CA VAL A 31 -9.28 11.78 3.06
C VAL A 31 -8.13 11.19 2.26
N VAL A 32 -7.06 11.97 2.05
CA VAL A 32 -5.76 11.46 1.62
C VAL A 32 -4.99 11.00 2.86
N LYS A 33 -4.92 9.69 3.07
CA LYS A 33 -4.13 9.09 4.15
C LYS A 33 -2.64 9.10 3.77
N PRO A 34 -1.74 9.58 4.64
CA PRO A 34 -0.31 9.47 4.44
C PRO A 34 0.16 8.02 4.70
N PRO A 35 1.35 7.62 4.22
CA PRO A 35 1.94 6.36 4.63
C PRO A 35 2.22 6.35 6.14
N PHE A 36 2.39 5.16 6.71
CA PHE A 36 2.69 4.89 8.12
C PHE A 36 1.59 5.21 9.16
N LEU A 37 0.51 5.89 8.76
CA LEU A 37 -0.67 6.09 9.61
C LEU A 37 -1.59 4.87 9.59
N LEU A 38 -1.90 4.32 10.77
CA LEU A 38 -2.90 3.25 10.92
C LEU A 38 -4.31 3.77 10.64
N ILE A 39 -5.15 2.93 10.04
CA ILE A 39 -6.58 3.27 9.83
C ILE A 39 -7.36 3.21 11.15
N HIS A 40 -7.29 2.08 11.85
CA HIS A 40 -7.99 1.82 13.12
C HIS A 40 -7.01 1.32 14.18
N PRO A 41 -7.31 1.51 15.48
CA PRO A 41 -6.51 0.96 16.56
C PRO A 41 -6.36 -0.56 16.43
N THR A 42 -5.13 -1.06 16.54
CA THR A 42 -4.82 -2.50 16.52
C THR A 42 -4.48 -3.04 17.90
N LYS A 43 -4.04 -2.17 18.81
CA LYS A 43 -3.68 -2.44 20.20
C LYS A 43 -4.17 -1.28 21.07
N PRO A 44 -4.44 -1.48 22.37
CA PRO A 44 -4.84 -0.43 23.29
C PRO A 44 -3.63 0.37 23.82
N ASP A 45 -2.66 0.67 22.95
CA ASP A 45 -1.40 1.33 23.30
C ASP A 45 -1.39 2.83 22.97
N GLY A 46 -2.54 3.38 22.57
CA GLY A 46 -2.68 4.77 22.20
C GLY A 46 -2.00 5.13 20.87
N THR A 47 -1.57 4.15 20.07
CA THR A 47 -0.97 4.44 18.76
C THR A 47 -1.92 5.28 17.91
N ARG A 48 -1.39 6.39 17.37
CA ARG A 48 -2.09 7.31 16.50
C ARG A 48 -2.74 6.60 15.31
N THR A 49 -4.04 6.83 15.10
CA THR A 49 -4.80 6.27 13.98
C THR A 49 -5.64 7.34 13.29
N LEU A 50 -5.88 7.18 11.98
CA LEU A 50 -6.75 8.07 11.20
C LEU A 50 -8.15 8.15 11.83
N TRP A 51 -8.69 7.01 12.30
CA TRP A 51 -10.00 6.98 12.95
C TRP A 51 -10.07 7.86 14.20
N GLN A 52 -9.05 7.83 15.08
CA GLN A 52 -9.04 8.68 16.28
C GLN A 52 -8.97 10.17 15.91
N GLU A 53 -8.10 10.52 14.96
CA GLU A 53 -7.93 11.89 14.49
C GLU A 53 -9.22 12.45 13.90
N LEU A 54 -9.89 11.69 13.02
CA LEU A 54 -11.17 12.11 12.42
C LEU A 54 -12.29 12.24 13.45
N ARG A 55 -12.30 11.41 14.50
CA ARG A 55 -13.26 11.58 15.60
C ARG A 55 -13.02 12.84 16.42
N GLY A 56 -11.75 13.22 16.61
CA GLY A 56 -11.41 14.49 17.23
C GLY A 56 -11.84 15.67 16.37
N LEU A 57 -11.58 15.59 15.06
CA LEU A 57 -11.93 16.64 14.10
C LEU A 57 -13.45 16.84 13.98
N PHE A 58 -14.23 15.76 13.95
CA PHE A 58 -15.69 15.78 13.80
C PHE A 58 -16.42 15.58 15.14
N ALA A 59 -15.84 16.05 16.24
CA ALA A 59 -16.39 15.85 17.58
C ALA A 59 -17.78 16.49 17.75
N PHE A 60 -18.03 17.63 17.08
CA PHE A 60 -19.32 18.31 17.13
C PHE A 60 -20.42 17.53 16.40
N GLU A 61 -20.13 17.01 15.21
CA GLU A 61 -21.08 16.16 14.48
C GLU A 61 -21.38 14.87 15.25
N LEU A 62 -20.37 14.29 15.90
CA LEU A 62 -20.56 13.14 16.79
C LEU A 62 -21.46 13.49 17.98
N ALA A 63 -21.27 14.66 18.61
CA ALA A 63 -22.11 15.12 19.70
C ALA A 63 -23.57 15.38 19.27
N ALA A 64 -23.78 15.76 18.01
CA ALA A 64 -25.10 15.93 17.38
C ALA A 64 -25.75 14.60 16.92
N GLY A 65 -25.19 13.44 17.29
CA GLY A 65 -25.72 12.12 16.92
C GLY A 65 -25.20 11.56 15.59
N GLY A 66 -24.20 12.21 14.99
CA GLY A 66 -23.46 11.69 13.85
C GLY A 66 -22.56 10.50 14.23
N GLN A 67 -21.88 9.94 13.23
CA GLN A 67 -20.93 8.84 13.42
C GLN A 67 -19.77 8.91 12.44
N ILE A 68 -18.60 8.36 12.79
CA ILE A 68 -17.48 8.26 11.86
C ILE A 68 -17.24 6.79 11.50
N SER A 69 -17.57 6.46 10.25
CA SER A 69 -17.38 5.13 9.66
C SER A 69 -16.43 5.19 8.47
N ILE A 70 -15.28 4.53 8.59
CA ILE A 70 -14.32 4.38 7.49
C ILE A 70 -14.83 3.31 6.53
N VAL A 71 -15.10 3.69 5.29
CA VAL A 71 -15.74 2.84 4.27
C VAL A 71 -14.74 1.87 3.64
N ASN A 72 -13.56 2.37 3.27
CA ASN A 72 -12.46 1.56 2.77
C ASN A 72 -11.21 1.74 3.63
N ARG A 73 -10.46 0.66 3.82
CA ARG A 73 -9.24 0.67 4.62
C ARG A 73 -8.02 0.49 3.73
N LEU A 74 -6.94 1.15 4.10
CA LEU A 74 -5.61 0.99 3.52
C LEU A 74 -4.68 0.37 4.56
N ASP A 75 -3.68 -0.38 4.12
CA ASP A 75 -2.63 -0.86 5.01
C ASP A 75 -1.88 0.33 5.62
N ARG A 76 -1.16 0.09 6.72
CA ARG A 76 -0.44 1.14 7.44
C ARG A 76 0.52 1.90 6.51
N GLU A 77 1.31 1.18 5.73
CA GLU A 77 2.30 1.72 4.81
C GLU A 77 1.69 2.30 3.52
N THR A 78 0.47 1.92 3.16
CA THR A 78 -0.19 2.41 1.94
C THR A 78 -0.73 3.82 2.13
N SER A 79 -0.40 4.75 1.23
CA SER A 79 -1.04 6.07 1.15
C SER A 79 -2.24 6.05 0.20
N GLY A 80 -3.08 7.10 0.25
CA GLY A 80 -4.13 7.33 -0.74
C GLY A 80 -5.51 7.58 -0.14
N LEU A 81 -6.53 7.44 -0.98
CA LEU A 81 -7.89 7.87 -0.67
C LEU A 81 -8.62 6.92 0.30
N VAL A 82 -9.24 7.53 1.30
CA VAL A 82 -10.11 6.89 2.29
C VAL A 82 -11.43 7.64 2.31
N LEU A 83 -12.51 6.94 1.96
CA LEU A 83 -13.87 7.44 2.07
C LEU A 83 -14.39 7.22 3.49
N VAL A 84 -14.99 8.26 4.06
CA VAL A 84 -15.48 8.29 5.43
C VAL A 84 -16.94 8.73 5.41
N ALA A 85 -17.83 7.98 6.04
CA ALA A 85 -19.21 8.38 6.24
C ALA A 85 -19.38 9.05 7.61
N LYS A 86 -20.06 10.20 7.62
CA LYS A 86 -20.41 11.00 8.81
C LYS A 86 -21.76 10.60 9.43
N LYS A 87 -22.54 9.74 8.75
CA LYS A 87 -23.86 9.24 9.17
C LYS A 87 -24.04 7.73 8.94
N ALA A 88 -24.94 7.10 9.70
CA ALA A 88 -25.19 5.65 9.70
C ALA A 88 -25.82 5.13 8.41
N ASP A 89 -26.82 5.84 7.91
CA ASP A 89 -27.47 5.60 6.63
C ASP A 89 -26.49 5.73 5.45
N THR A 90 -25.61 6.73 5.48
CA THR A 90 -24.57 6.95 4.48
C THR A 90 -23.55 5.82 4.49
N ALA A 91 -23.08 5.39 5.67
CA ALA A 91 -22.18 4.23 5.80
C ALA A 91 -22.82 2.95 5.22
N ARG A 92 -24.10 2.72 5.53
CA ARG A 92 -24.87 1.59 4.96
C ARG A 92 -24.96 1.68 3.44
N ARG A 93 -25.29 2.85 2.89
CA ARG A 93 -25.38 3.08 1.44
C ARG A 93 -24.04 2.80 0.75
N PHE A 94 -22.94 3.34 1.27
CA PHE A 94 -21.62 3.05 0.72
C PHE A 94 -21.25 1.57 0.83
N GLY A 95 -21.60 0.90 1.94
CA GLY A 95 -21.44 -0.55 2.07
C GLY A 95 -22.16 -1.34 0.97
N ILE A 96 -23.40 -0.96 0.65
CA ILE A 96 -24.16 -1.57 -0.46
C ILE A 96 -23.48 -1.30 -1.81
N LEU A 97 -23.00 -0.07 -2.05
CA LEU A 97 -22.29 0.27 -3.30
C LEU A 97 -20.98 -0.52 -3.44
N MET A 98 -20.24 -0.73 -2.36
CA MET A 98 -19.04 -1.59 -2.37
C MET A 98 -19.39 -3.04 -2.67
N GLN A 99 -20.44 -3.60 -2.04
CA GLN A 99 -20.90 -4.96 -2.29
C GLN A 99 -21.34 -5.16 -3.74
N ARG A 100 -22.00 -4.16 -4.33
CA ARG A 100 -22.42 -4.13 -5.74
C ARG A 100 -21.29 -3.75 -6.71
N ARG A 101 -20.05 -3.55 -6.22
CA ARG A 101 -18.87 -3.15 -7.02
C ARG A 101 -19.05 -1.84 -7.80
N GLN A 102 -19.89 -0.95 -7.29
CA GLN A 102 -20.14 0.38 -7.88
C GLN A 102 -19.16 1.44 -7.36
N LEU A 103 -18.43 1.14 -6.28
CA LEU A 103 -17.29 1.93 -5.83
C LEU A 103 -16.00 1.36 -6.43
N LYS A 104 -15.46 2.06 -7.43
CA LYS A 104 -14.20 1.72 -8.09
C LYS A 104 -13.02 2.27 -7.28
N LYS A 105 -11.96 1.48 -7.19
CA LYS A 105 -10.70 1.85 -6.53
C LYS A 105 -9.56 1.50 -7.47
N GLU A 106 -8.58 2.39 -7.55
CA GLU A 106 -7.37 2.20 -8.34
C GLU A 106 -6.17 2.58 -7.49
N TYR A 107 -5.08 1.83 -7.66
CA TYR A 107 -3.85 2.02 -6.91
C TYR A 107 -2.68 2.03 -7.86
N LEU A 108 -1.70 2.87 -7.59
CA LEU A 108 -0.39 2.81 -8.25
C LEU A 108 0.60 2.12 -7.32
N ALA A 109 1.36 1.17 -7.86
CA ALA A 109 2.40 0.45 -7.15
C ALA A 109 3.66 0.37 -8.00
N ILE A 110 4.82 0.59 -7.38
CA ILE A 110 6.11 0.26 -8.01
C ILE A 110 6.43 -1.18 -7.63
N VAL A 111 6.70 -2.01 -8.62
CA VAL A 111 6.99 -3.44 -8.46
C VAL A 111 8.34 -3.80 -9.04
N TRP A 112 8.91 -4.90 -8.54
CA TRP A 112 10.11 -5.49 -9.09
C TRP A 112 9.86 -6.19 -10.44
N GLY A 113 10.83 -6.03 -11.34
CA GLY A 113 10.84 -6.67 -12.66
C GLY A 113 10.02 -5.97 -13.73
N TRP A 114 10.09 -6.54 -14.93
CA TRP A 114 9.30 -6.14 -16.10
C TRP A 114 8.33 -7.26 -16.43
N PRO A 115 7.04 -7.11 -16.07
CA PRO A 115 6.05 -8.10 -16.46
C PRO A 115 6.00 -8.23 -17.98
N ALA A 116 5.92 -9.47 -18.46
CA ALA A 116 5.80 -9.76 -19.89
C ALA A 116 4.42 -9.37 -20.45
N TRP A 117 3.42 -9.23 -19.58
CA TRP A 117 2.07 -8.80 -19.92
C TRP A 117 1.94 -7.27 -19.80
N GLU A 118 1.03 -6.68 -20.58
CA GLU A 118 0.58 -5.29 -20.40
C GLU A 118 -0.60 -5.20 -19.42
N SER A 119 -1.45 -6.23 -19.41
CA SER A 119 -2.55 -6.37 -18.45
C SER A 119 -2.75 -7.83 -18.06
N THR A 120 -3.13 -8.07 -16.81
CA THR A 120 -3.50 -9.41 -16.33
C THR A 120 -4.57 -9.34 -15.25
N LEU A 121 -5.35 -10.42 -15.12
CA LEU A 121 -6.34 -10.60 -14.06
C LEU A 121 -5.87 -11.72 -13.14
N VAL A 122 -5.67 -11.41 -11.86
CA VAL A 122 -5.43 -12.43 -10.84
C VAL A 122 -6.74 -12.69 -10.12
N ASP A 123 -7.32 -13.86 -10.36
CA ASP A 123 -8.50 -14.38 -9.67
C ASP A 123 -8.08 -15.57 -8.79
N ALA A 124 -7.69 -15.25 -7.56
CA ALA A 124 -7.10 -16.21 -6.65
C ALA A 124 -7.53 -15.89 -5.22
N ALA A 125 -8.21 -16.86 -4.58
CA ALA A 125 -8.71 -16.73 -3.22
C ALA A 125 -7.58 -16.57 -2.20
N LEU A 126 -7.84 -15.79 -1.14
CA LEU A 126 -6.86 -15.44 -0.12
C LEU A 126 -7.28 -15.94 1.26
N ASP A 127 -6.33 -16.54 1.98
CA ASP A 127 -6.50 -16.90 3.39
C ASP A 127 -5.25 -16.57 4.21
N ARG A 128 -5.37 -16.66 5.53
CA ARG A 128 -4.27 -16.43 6.46
C ARG A 128 -3.28 -17.58 6.38
N GLN A 129 -2.00 -17.29 6.12
CA GLN A 129 -0.96 -18.31 5.98
C GLN A 129 -0.85 -19.21 7.21
N ARG A 130 -0.99 -18.63 8.41
CA ARG A 130 -0.93 -19.37 9.69
C ARG A 130 -1.97 -20.49 9.86
N LYS A 131 -3.02 -20.53 9.05
CA LYS A 131 -4.02 -21.61 9.09
C LYS A 131 -3.52 -22.87 8.38
N HIS A 132 -2.56 -22.71 7.47
CA HIS A 132 -2.10 -23.75 6.56
C HIS A 132 -0.65 -24.14 6.83
N GLN A 133 0.17 -23.22 7.35
CA GLN A 133 1.57 -23.46 7.71
C GLN A 133 2.05 -22.50 8.80
N HIS A 134 3.18 -22.82 9.44
CA HIS A 134 3.78 -21.92 10.42
C HIS A 134 4.16 -20.57 9.76
N SER A 135 3.91 -19.47 10.48
CA SER A 135 4.26 -18.12 10.02
C SER A 135 4.52 -17.21 11.22
N ALA A 136 5.71 -16.63 11.29
CA ALA A 136 6.07 -15.62 12.28
C ALA A 136 5.24 -14.33 12.12
N ILE A 137 4.67 -14.10 10.94
CA ILE A 137 3.89 -12.90 10.61
C ILE A 137 2.40 -13.21 10.72
N TRP A 138 1.80 -12.88 11.86
CA TRP A 138 0.39 -13.22 12.15
C TRP A 138 -0.61 -12.76 11.06
N LEU A 139 -0.35 -11.63 10.40
CA LEU A 139 -1.20 -11.02 9.37
C LEU A 139 -0.88 -11.49 7.94
N LYS A 140 0.18 -12.26 7.70
CA LYS A 140 0.58 -12.69 6.34
C LYS A 140 -0.53 -13.54 5.73
N GLN A 141 -0.94 -13.14 4.54
CA GLN A 141 -1.94 -13.84 3.72
C GLN A 141 -1.21 -14.70 2.69
N MET A 142 -1.92 -15.63 2.09
CA MET A 142 -1.43 -16.42 0.97
C MET A 142 -2.58 -16.73 0.01
N ILE A 143 -2.24 -17.06 -1.24
CA ILE A 143 -3.21 -17.69 -2.14
C ILE A 143 -3.52 -19.08 -1.61
N HIS A 144 -4.79 -19.37 -1.39
CA HIS A 144 -5.24 -20.68 -0.95
C HIS A 144 -6.67 -20.95 -1.44
N PRO A 145 -6.98 -22.14 -2.00
CA PRO A 145 -8.31 -22.45 -2.53
C PRO A 145 -9.45 -22.33 -1.51
N SER A 146 -9.18 -22.59 -0.23
CA SER A 146 -10.16 -22.44 0.86
C SER A 146 -10.37 -20.98 1.31
N GLY A 147 -9.67 -20.03 0.70
CA GLY A 147 -9.69 -18.63 1.08
C GLY A 147 -10.95 -17.89 0.64
N ALA A 148 -11.03 -16.62 1.02
CA ALA A 148 -12.08 -15.75 0.52
C ALA A 148 -11.80 -15.35 -0.94
N PRO A 149 -12.79 -15.37 -1.84
CA PRO A 149 -12.61 -14.95 -3.23
C PRO A 149 -12.02 -13.54 -3.32
N ALA A 150 -11.00 -13.40 -4.18
CA ALA A 150 -10.29 -12.16 -4.39
C ALA A 150 -9.87 -12.02 -5.84
N GLN A 151 -10.15 -10.86 -6.42
CA GLN A 151 -9.88 -10.58 -7.82
C GLN A 151 -9.27 -9.19 -8.00
N THR A 152 -8.15 -9.11 -8.72
CA THR A 152 -7.43 -7.87 -9.01
C THR A 152 -6.99 -7.84 -10.46
N GLU A 153 -7.37 -6.79 -11.17
CA GLU A 153 -6.81 -6.48 -12.49
C GLU A 153 -5.54 -5.63 -12.31
N PHE A 154 -4.48 -5.95 -13.05
CA PHE A 154 -3.24 -5.19 -13.11
C PHE A 154 -2.99 -4.71 -14.53
N ARG A 155 -2.48 -3.48 -14.64
CA ARG A 155 -2.02 -2.88 -15.90
C ARG A 155 -0.64 -2.27 -15.72
N VAL A 156 0.25 -2.50 -16.67
CA VAL A 156 1.56 -1.85 -16.72
C VAL A 156 1.38 -0.44 -17.24
N GLU A 157 1.73 0.55 -16.42
CA GLU A 157 1.73 1.97 -16.82
C GLU A 157 3.09 2.38 -17.39
N LYS A 158 4.17 1.85 -16.80
CA LYS A 158 5.55 2.17 -17.20
C LYS A 158 6.52 1.09 -16.77
N ARG A 159 7.53 0.81 -17.61
CA ARG A 159 8.70 0.01 -17.27
C ARG A 159 9.93 0.92 -17.19
N PHE A 160 10.78 0.72 -16.21
CA PHE A 160 11.99 1.52 -16.01
C PHE A 160 13.09 0.72 -15.31
N VAL A 161 14.31 1.26 -15.32
CA VAL A 161 15.46 0.72 -14.58
C VAL A 161 15.94 1.75 -13.57
N ARG A 162 16.55 1.29 -12.47
CA ARG A 162 17.34 2.19 -11.62
C ARG A 162 18.70 2.37 -12.27
N SER A 163 19.01 3.60 -12.66
CA SER A 163 20.38 3.96 -13.01
C SER A 163 21.17 4.07 -11.70
N LEU A 164 22.06 3.12 -11.42
CA LEU A 164 23.05 3.29 -10.38
C LEU A 164 23.94 4.46 -10.81
N GLY A 165 23.75 5.64 -10.22
CA GLY A 165 24.72 6.72 -10.35
C GLY A 165 26.09 6.21 -9.90
N THR A 166 27.17 6.77 -10.45
CA THR A 166 28.58 6.39 -10.23
C THR A 166 29.09 6.49 -8.77
N ALA A 167 28.22 6.62 -7.78
CA ALA A 167 28.56 6.52 -6.37
C ALA A 167 28.34 5.08 -5.92
N GLN A 168 29.44 4.33 -5.77
CA GLN A 168 29.44 3.03 -5.09
C GLN A 168 28.84 3.17 -3.69
N PRO A 169 27.75 2.47 -3.34
CA PRO A 169 27.62 1.95 -1.99
C PRO A 169 28.29 0.58 -1.98
N GLU A 170 29.10 0.31 -0.97
CA GLU A 170 29.70 -1.01 -0.73
C GLU A 170 28.61 -2.09 -0.82
N ARG A 171 28.73 -2.94 -1.84
CA ARG A 171 27.83 -4.08 -2.03
C ARG A 171 28.02 -5.02 -0.84
N VAL A 172 27.04 -5.11 0.04
CA VAL A 172 26.86 -6.32 0.84
C VAL A 172 26.41 -7.40 -0.13
N LEU A 173 27.39 -8.10 -0.72
CA LEU A 173 27.18 -9.26 -1.56
C LEU A 173 26.67 -10.39 -0.68
N THR A 174 25.36 -10.50 -0.49
CA THR A 174 24.77 -11.81 -0.21
C THR A 174 24.78 -12.58 -1.53
N HIS A 175 25.87 -13.32 -1.76
CA HIS A 175 25.89 -14.33 -2.80
C HIS A 175 24.77 -15.34 -2.53
N VAL A 176 23.67 -15.20 -3.26
CA VAL A 176 22.73 -16.28 -3.52
C VAL A 176 23.08 -16.77 -4.91
N GLU A 177 23.55 -18.02 -5.03
CA GLU A 177 23.80 -18.64 -6.32
C GLU A 177 22.48 -18.70 -7.12
N GLY A 178 22.45 -18.00 -8.25
CA GLY A 178 21.27 -17.77 -9.07
C GLY A 178 20.98 -16.26 -9.18
N GLY A 179 21.36 -15.65 -10.31
CA GLY A 179 21.25 -14.20 -10.54
C GLY A 179 19.88 -13.64 -10.14
N ALA A 180 19.87 -12.48 -9.48
CA ALA A 180 18.65 -11.89 -8.94
C ALA A 180 17.59 -11.75 -10.06
N PRO A 181 16.32 -12.17 -9.83
CA PRO A 181 15.30 -12.33 -10.88
C PRO A 181 14.90 -11.04 -11.62
N HIS A 182 15.50 -9.90 -11.28
CA HIS A 182 15.15 -8.57 -11.79
C HIS A 182 16.34 -7.75 -12.27
N GLU A 183 17.51 -8.35 -12.48
CA GLU A 183 18.66 -7.66 -13.08
C GLU A 183 18.64 -7.77 -14.63
N ASP A 184 19.10 -6.72 -15.33
CA ASP A 184 19.44 -6.82 -16.76
C ASP A 184 20.89 -7.35 -16.94
N ALA A 185 21.28 -7.67 -18.17
CA ALA A 185 22.63 -8.18 -18.47
C ALA A 185 23.78 -7.22 -18.07
N ARG A 186 23.45 -5.98 -17.67
CA ARG A 186 24.39 -4.95 -17.20
C ARG A 186 24.30 -4.74 -15.68
N GLY A 187 23.55 -5.58 -14.96
CA GLY A 187 23.35 -5.48 -13.51
C GLY A 187 22.40 -4.36 -13.08
N SER A 188 21.57 -3.84 -13.98
CA SER A 188 20.58 -2.81 -13.66
C SER A 188 19.29 -3.43 -13.12
N GLU A 189 18.84 -2.97 -11.96
CA GLU A 189 17.57 -3.39 -11.36
C GLU A 189 16.37 -2.90 -12.20
N LYS A 190 15.48 -3.82 -12.58
CA LYS A 190 14.27 -3.56 -13.36
C LYS A 190 13.07 -3.32 -12.46
N PHE A 191 12.26 -2.32 -12.80
CA PHE A 191 11.04 -1.96 -12.10
C PHE A 191 9.90 -1.64 -13.07
N SER A 192 8.67 -1.75 -12.56
CA SER A 192 7.48 -1.32 -13.29
C SER A 192 6.55 -0.52 -12.39
N LEU A 193 5.88 0.49 -12.96
CA LEU A 193 4.73 1.15 -12.36
C LEU A 193 3.48 0.39 -12.81
N ILE A 194 2.74 -0.15 -11.85
CA ILE A 194 1.53 -0.92 -12.06
C ILE A 194 0.32 -0.13 -11.55
N ARG A 195 -0.73 -0.06 -12.36
CA ARG A 195 -2.09 0.26 -11.90
C ARG A 195 -2.78 -1.02 -11.47
N ALA A 196 -3.23 -1.08 -10.23
CA ALA A 196 -3.99 -2.17 -9.66
C ALA A 196 -5.45 -1.76 -9.44
N ILE A 197 -6.38 -2.56 -9.94
CA ILE A 197 -7.83 -2.32 -9.91
C ILE A 197 -8.48 -3.51 -9.20
N PRO A 198 -8.59 -3.50 -7.85
CA PRO A 198 -9.17 -4.60 -7.12
C PRO A 198 -10.70 -4.58 -7.22
N HIS A 199 -11.28 -5.70 -7.67
CA HIS A 199 -12.73 -5.88 -7.69
C HIS A 199 -13.30 -6.40 -6.35
N THR A 200 -12.41 -6.77 -5.44
CA THR A 200 -12.71 -7.18 -4.07
C THR A 200 -11.89 -6.35 -3.06
N GLY A 201 -12.03 -6.61 -1.76
CA GLY A 201 -11.35 -5.85 -0.71
C GLY A 201 -10.82 -6.72 0.41
N ARG A 202 -9.91 -7.66 0.10
CA ARG A 202 -9.27 -8.52 1.10
C ARG A 202 -8.01 -7.87 1.67
N THR A 203 -7.65 -8.26 2.89
CA THR A 203 -6.41 -7.82 3.56
C THR A 203 -5.21 -8.14 2.67
N HIS A 204 -4.29 -7.18 2.48
CA HIS A 204 -3.08 -7.32 1.67
C HIS A 204 -3.30 -7.82 0.22
N GLN A 205 -4.51 -7.71 -0.34
CA GLN A 205 -4.88 -8.38 -1.59
C GLN A 205 -3.92 -8.08 -2.76
N ILE A 206 -3.70 -6.79 -3.04
CA ILE A 206 -2.82 -6.33 -4.13
C ILE A 206 -1.40 -6.86 -3.94
N ARG A 207 -0.88 -6.81 -2.71
CA ARG A 207 0.47 -7.21 -2.35
C ARG A 207 0.70 -8.71 -2.60
N VAL A 208 -0.23 -9.55 -2.14
CA VAL A 208 -0.15 -11.01 -2.30
C VAL A 208 -0.29 -11.39 -3.76
N HIS A 209 -1.25 -10.80 -4.47
CA HIS A 209 -1.47 -11.10 -5.88
C HIS A 209 -0.25 -10.71 -6.73
N LEU A 210 0.30 -9.52 -6.55
CA LEU A 210 1.53 -9.09 -7.23
C LEU A 210 2.74 -9.97 -6.92
N ALA A 211 2.94 -10.34 -5.66
CA ALA A 211 3.99 -11.27 -5.27
C ALA A 211 3.80 -12.66 -5.91
N SER A 212 2.56 -13.17 -5.96
CA SER A 212 2.26 -14.49 -6.50
C SER A 212 2.52 -14.64 -8.00
N ILE A 213 2.52 -13.53 -8.74
CA ILE A 213 2.84 -13.48 -10.17
C ILE A 213 4.29 -13.02 -10.43
N GLY A 214 5.15 -13.03 -9.40
CA GLY A 214 6.59 -12.75 -9.53
C GLY A 214 6.98 -11.28 -9.55
N HIS A 215 6.06 -10.37 -9.20
CA HIS A 215 6.29 -8.92 -9.26
C HIS A 215 5.93 -8.25 -7.93
N PRO A 216 6.60 -8.59 -6.80
CA PRO A 216 6.28 -8.00 -5.49
C PRO A 216 6.48 -6.49 -5.50
N ILE A 217 5.71 -5.80 -4.65
CA ILE A 217 5.83 -4.34 -4.47
C ILE A 217 7.20 -4.01 -3.86
N VAL A 218 7.84 -2.97 -4.38
CA VAL A 218 9.12 -2.47 -3.83
C VAL A 218 8.91 -1.96 -2.41
N GLY A 219 9.80 -2.34 -1.48
CA GLY A 219 9.70 -2.01 -0.06
C GLY A 219 8.66 -2.82 0.72
N ASP A 220 8.03 -3.83 0.10
CA ASP A 220 7.12 -4.71 0.81
C ASP A 220 7.87 -5.65 1.75
N LYS A 221 7.91 -5.32 3.04
CA LYS A 221 8.58 -6.15 4.04
C LYS A 221 7.96 -7.54 4.25
N ILE A 222 6.69 -7.77 3.88
CA ILE A 222 5.99 -9.05 4.17
C ILE A 222 6.10 -10.04 3.01
N TYR A 223 5.99 -9.52 1.78
CA TYR A 223 5.94 -10.31 0.54
C TYR A 223 7.08 -9.99 -0.43
N GLY A 224 7.98 -9.09 -0.05
CA GLY A 224 9.18 -8.78 -0.80
C GLY A 224 10.18 -9.93 -0.84
N PRO A 225 11.25 -9.79 -1.64
CA PRO A 225 12.18 -10.88 -1.92
C PRO A 225 13.05 -11.29 -0.72
N ASP A 226 13.23 -10.42 0.27
CA ASP A 226 13.97 -10.72 1.51
C ASP A 226 13.01 -10.77 2.72
N GLU A 227 12.78 -11.98 3.24
CA GLU A 227 11.93 -12.20 4.42
C GLU A 227 12.54 -11.62 5.72
N GLN A 228 13.85 -11.35 5.75
CA GLN A 228 14.51 -10.73 6.90
C GLN A 228 14.15 -9.25 7.06
N LEU A 229 13.68 -8.58 5.99
CA LEU A 229 13.27 -7.17 6.06
C LEU A 229 12.15 -6.94 7.09
N TYR A 230 11.21 -7.89 7.21
CA TYR A 230 10.17 -7.80 8.25
C TYR A 230 10.74 -7.96 9.65
N LEU A 231 11.64 -8.91 9.85
CA LEU A 231 12.25 -9.17 11.16
C LEU A 231 13.10 -7.98 11.61
N ARG A 232 13.95 -7.47 10.71
CA ARG A 232 14.71 -6.23 10.93
C ARG A 232 13.80 -5.05 11.24
N PHE A 233 12.70 -4.87 10.51
CA PHE A 233 11.71 -3.85 10.80
C PHE A 233 11.10 -3.97 12.21
N ILE A 234 10.81 -5.20 12.68
CA ILE A 234 10.31 -5.40 14.04
C ILE A 234 11.35 -4.94 15.07
N GLU A 235 12.62 -5.25 14.83
CA GLU A 235 13.71 -4.96 15.76
C GLU A 235 14.09 -3.47 15.80
N THR A 236 14.21 -2.83 14.63
CA THR A 236 14.81 -1.48 14.51
C THR A 236 13.83 -0.40 14.09
N GLY A 237 12.60 -0.75 13.72
CA GLY A 237 11.64 0.19 13.15
C GLY A 237 11.97 0.55 11.71
N TRP A 238 11.64 1.78 11.27
CA TRP A 238 11.98 2.24 9.92
C TRP A 238 13.32 2.96 9.94
N THR A 239 14.25 2.51 9.10
CA THR A 239 15.59 3.09 8.93
C THR A 239 15.81 3.42 7.46
N CYS A 240 16.83 4.22 7.13
CA CYS A 240 17.17 4.51 5.73
C CYS A 240 17.62 3.27 4.93
N GLU A 241 17.90 2.16 5.62
CA GLU A 241 18.38 0.89 5.07
C GLU A 241 17.23 -0.10 4.75
N LEU A 242 16.00 0.21 5.16
CA LEU A 242 14.78 -0.59 4.98
C LEU A 242 13.82 0.11 4.01
#